data_AF-A0A924DWN7-F1
#
_entry.id   AF-A0A924DWN7-F1
#
_cell.length_a   1.000
_cell.length_b   1.000
_cell.length_c   1.000
_cell.angle_alpha   90.00
_cell.angle_beta   90.00
_cell.angle_gamma   90.00
#
_symmetry.space_group_name_H-M   'P 1'
#
loop_
_entity.id
_entity.type
_entity.pdbx_description
1 polymer ?
#
loop_
_entity_poly.entity_id
_entity_poly.type
_entity_poly.pdbx_seq_one_letter_code
_entity_poly.pdbx_strand_id
1 'polypeptide(L)'
;MDIFDTIREDHEKILGLLDSLEGIDPADVARQEQMRDHLIALLEAHTHAEEALFYPLLANDDGGRPLMVMATEQHHVVSLLVEELRHLPASDEHFAAKCAVLAENLEDHIEEEEEDIFPIAEELIDEERAKALGQQFQQHVNDALAPQRKAA
;
A
#
# COMPACT_ATOMS: atom_id res chain seq x y z
N MET A 1 -2.27 17.85 -4.95
CA MET A 1 -2.27 16.39 -5.02
C MET A 1 -3.57 15.96 -5.64
N ASP A 2 -3.45 15.24 -6.75
CA ASP A 2 -4.51 14.38 -7.27
C ASP A 2 -4.34 12.95 -6.74
N ILE A 3 -5.11 12.01 -7.27
CA ILE A 3 -5.05 10.61 -6.85
C ILE A 3 -3.68 9.97 -7.12
N PHE A 4 -3.04 10.26 -8.25
CA PHE A 4 -1.74 9.71 -8.60
C PHE A 4 -0.67 10.22 -7.63
N ASP A 5 -0.64 11.53 -7.35
CA ASP A 5 0.26 12.09 -6.35
C ASP A 5 0.06 11.42 -4.98
N THR A 6 -1.20 11.18 -4.58
CA THR A 6 -1.53 10.64 -3.25
C THR A 6 -1.08 9.19 -3.12
N ILE A 7 -1.29 8.37 -4.15
CA ILE A 7 -0.86 6.97 -4.16
C ILE A 7 0.68 6.89 -4.12
N ARG A 8 1.39 7.67 -4.94
CA ARG A 8 2.87 7.74 -4.91
C ARG A 8 3.41 8.14 -3.55
N GLU A 9 2.81 9.12 -2.90
CA GLU A 9 3.25 9.51 -1.55
C GLU A 9 3.07 8.38 -0.53
N ASP A 10 2.05 7.53 -0.67
CA ASP A 10 1.90 6.36 0.19
C ASP A 10 2.91 5.25 -0.17
N HIS A 11 3.20 5.02 -1.47
CA HIS A 11 4.28 4.14 -1.91
C HIS A 11 5.63 4.51 -1.30
N GLU A 12 6.01 5.79 -1.39
CA GLU A 12 7.25 6.31 -0.81
C GLU A 12 7.32 6.07 0.71
N LYS A 13 6.20 6.27 1.43
CA LYS A 13 6.12 6.02 2.89
C LYS A 13 6.26 4.54 3.20
N ILE A 14 5.60 3.67 2.44
CA ILE A 14 5.62 2.21 2.62
C ILE A 14 7.04 1.68 2.41
N LEU A 15 7.67 2.02 1.29
CA LEU A 15 9.05 1.61 1.00
C LEU A 15 10.04 2.21 2.01
N GLY A 16 9.85 3.46 2.42
CA GLY A 16 10.68 4.08 3.46
C GLY A 16 10.55 3.42 4.84
N LEU A 17 9.36 2.90 5.20
CA LEU A 17 9.18 2.11 6.42
C LEU A 17 9.89 0.76 6.35
N LEU A 18 9.89 0.11 5.18
CA LEU A 18 10.61 -1.14 4.95
C LEU A 18 12.13 -0.96 5.00
N ASP A 19 12.67 0.05 4.32
CA ASP A 19 14.10 0.42 4.42
C ASP A 19 14.50 0.72 5.87
N SER A 20 13.65 1.45 6.59
CA SER A 20 13.87 1.71 8.01
C SER A 20 13.83 0.44 8.88
N LEU A 21 12.99 -0.55 8.54
CA LEU A 21 12.94 -1.85 9.22
C LEU A 21 14.16 -2.72 8.92
N GLU A 22 14.78 -2.58 7.76
CA GLU A 22 16.03 -3.27 7.40
C GLU A 22 17.24 -2.62 8.11
N GLY A 23 17.27 -1.29 8.19
CA GLY A 23 18.39 -0.53 8.78
C GLY A 23 18.39 -0.39 10.30
N ILE A 24 17.30 -0.77 10.99
CA ILE A 24 17.18 -0.66 12.44
C ILE A 24 18.03 -1.72 13.17
N ASP A 25 18.53 -1.37 14.37
CA ASP A 25 19.24 -2.32 15.24
C ASP A 25 18.33 -3.50 15.58
N PRO A 26 18.70 -4.76 15.24
CA PRO A 26 17.91 -5.95 15.57
C PRO A 26 17.70 -6.16 17.08
N ALA A 27 18.48 -5.49 17.94
CA ALA A 27 18.26 -5.50 19.38
C ALA A 27 17.08 -4.61 19.83
N ASP A 28 16.63 -3.66 19.00
CA ASP A 28 15.51 -2.75 19.29
C ASP A 28 14.16 -3.34 18.84
N VAL A 29 13.86 -4.53 19.36
CA VAL A 29 12.67 -5.35 19.02
C VAL A 29 11.37 -4.55 19.19
N ALA A 30 11.25 -3.76 20.25
CA ALA A 30 10.04 -2.99 20.53
C ALA A 30 9.76 -1.95 19.44
N ARG A 31 10.81 -1.29 18.92
CA ARG A 31 10.68 -0.33 17.83
C ARG A 31 10.41 -1.02 16.49
N GLN A 32 11.01 -2.17 16.24
CA GLN A 32 10.69 -2.98 15.06
C GLN A 32 9.21 -3.39 15.04
N GLU A 33 8.67 -3.85 16.16
CA GLU A 33 7.25 -4.21 16.27
C GLU A 33 6.34 -3.00 16.06
N GLN A 34 6.67 -1.84 16.63
CA GLN A 34 5.90 -0.60 16.41
C GLN A 34 5.91 -0.20 14.93
N MET A 35 7.05 -0.29 14.26
CA MET A 35 7.18 0.05 12.84
C MET A 35 6.46 -0.95 11.94
N ARG A 36 6.55 -2.25 12.24
CA ARG A 36 5.78 -3.31 11.58
C ARG A 36 4.29 -3.04 11.67
N ASP A 37 3.78 -2.73 12.87
CA ASP A 37 2.35 -2.50 13.08
C ASP A 37 1.87 -1.26 12.30
N HIS A 38 2.71 -0.23 12.21
CA HIS A 38 2.43 0.95 11.40
C HIS A 38 2.43 0.64 9.88
N LEU A 39 3.44 -0.09 9.41
CA LEU A 39 3.54 -0.53 8.01
C LEU A 39 2.30 -1.34 7.60
N ILE A 40 1.92 -2.32 8.42
CA ILE A 40 0.74 -3.17 8.19
C ILE A 40 -0.52 -2.31 8.08
N ALA A 41 -0.74 -1.39 9.03
CA ALA A 41 -1.92 -0.53 9.02
C ALA A 41 -1.96 0.37 7.76
N LEU A 42 -0.82 0.91 7.33
CA LEU A 42 -0.72 1.74 6.13
C LEU A 42 -1.01 0.92 4.87
N LEU A 43 -0.38 -0.25 4.71
CA LEU A 43 -0.60 -1.15 3.58
C LEU A 43 -2.08 -1.55 3.44
N GLU A 44 -2.72 -1.95 4.53
CA GLU A 44 -4.14 -2.34 4.52
C GLU A 44 -5.05 -1.15 4.17
N ALA A 45 -4.74 0.04 4.67
CA ALA A 45 -5.51 1.26 4.37
C ALA A 45 -5.36 1.69 2.91
N HIS A 46 -4.14 1.62 2.38
CA HIS A 46 -3.76 2.00 1.03
C HIS A 46 -4.38 1.06 -0.02
N THR A 47 -4.09 -0.24 0.07
CA THR A 47 -4.61 -1.26 -0.87
C THR A 47 -6.14 -1.27 -0.92
N HIS A 48 -6.82 -1.09 0.23
CA HIS A 48 -8.27 -0.96 0.26
C HIS A 48 -8.77 0.31 -0.44
N ALA A 49 -8.07 1.43 -0.29
CA ALA A 49 -8.44 2.68 -0.95
C ALA A 49 -8.27 2.57 -2.48
N GLU A 50 -7.23 1.89 -2.97
CA GLU A 50 -7.02 1.64 -4.40
C GLU A 50 -8.12 0.78 -4.99
N GLU A 51 -8.42 -0.36 -4.37
CA GLU A 51 -9.48 -1.27 -4.82
C GLU A 51 -10.87 -0.59 -4.80
N ALA A 52 -11.11 0.28 -3.82
CA ALA A 52 -12.40 0.96 -3.66
C ALA A 52 -12.57 2.17 -4.58
N LEU A 53 -11.50 2.92 -4.87
CA LEU A 53 -11.58 4.25 -5.49
C LEU A 53 -10.82 4.35 -6.82
N PHE A 54 -9.67 3.69 -6.95
CA PHE A 54 -8.78 3.81 -8.11
C PHE A 54 -9.08 2.75 -9.18
N TYR A 55 -9.03 1.46 -8.83
CA TYR A 55 -9.26 0.35 -9.75
C TYR A 55 -10.60 0.38 -10.50
N PRO A 56 -11.72 0.89 -9.93
CA PRO A 56 -12.97 1.05 -10.67
C PRO A 56 -12.86 1.91 -11.94
N LEU A 57 -11.85 2.78 -12.05
CA LEU A 57 -11.59 3.57 -13.26
C LEU A 57 -11.24 2.65 -14.46
N LEU A 58 -10.51 1.56 -14.21
CA LEU A 58 -9.94 0.66 -15.21
C LEU A 58 -10.92 -0.45 -15.63
N ALA A 59 -12.00 -0.66 -14.88
CA ALA A 59 -12.85 -1.85 -15.00
C ALA A 59 -13.50 -2.05 -16.38
N ASN A 60 -13.69 -0.97 -17.15
CA ASN A 60 -14.28 -0.98 -18.49
C ASN A 60 -13.28 -0.65 -19.61
N ASP A 61 -12.00 -0.46 -19.28
CA ASP A 61 -10.94 -0.25 -20.27
C ASP A 61 -10.30 -1.59 -20.65
N ASP A 62 -10.15 -1.86 -21.95
CA ASP A 62 -9.65 -3.15 -22.44
C ASP A 62 -8.17 -3.38 -22.10
N GLY A 63 -7.37 -2.31 -21.96
CA GLY A 63 -5.96 -2.37 -21.57
C GLY A 63 -5.76 -2.34 -20.05
N GLY A 64 -6.56 -1.54 -19.35
CA GLY A 64 -6.50 -1.37 -17.90
C GLY A 64 -7.09 -2.55 -17.13
N ARG A 65 -8.16 -3.19 -17.63
CA ARG A 65 -8.84 -4.27 -16.90
C ARG A 65 -7.94 -5.47 -16.58
N PRO A 66 -7.11 -6.00 -17.51
CA PRO A 66 -6.17 -7.07 -17.20
C PRO A 66 -5.13 -6.67 -16.15
N LEU A 67 -4.59 -5.45 -16.23
CA LEU A 67 -3.60 -4.94 -15.28
C LEU A 67 -4.20 -4.77 -13.88
N MET A 68 -5.40 -4.19 -13.79
CA MET A 68 -6.16 -4.10 -12.54
C MET A 68 -6.37 -5.47 -11.87
N VAL A 69 -6.71 -6.51 -12.66
CA VAL A 69 -6.88 -7.87 -12.13
C VAL A 69 -5.56 -8.44 -11.62
N MET A 70 -4.46 -8.21 -12.34
CA MET A 70 -3.12 -8.63 -11.91
C MET A 70 -2.71 -7.93 -10.61
N ALA A 71 -2.87 -6.61 -10.53
CA ALA A 71 -2.60 -5.81 -9.34
C ALA A 71 -3.41 -6.28 -8.13
N THR A 72 -4.68 -6.65 -8.32
CA THR A 72 -5.51 -7.24 -7.25
C THR A 72 -4.95 -8.58 -6.74
N GLU A 73 -4.37 -9.42 -7.60
CA GLU A 73 -3.74 -10.67 -7.18
C GLU A 73 -2.39 -10.43 -6.49
N GLN A 74 -1.65 -9.39 -6.88
CA GLN A 74 -0.45 -8.95 -6.15
C GLN A 74 -0.80 -8.44 -4.75
N HIS A 75 -1.86 -7.62 -4.61
CA HIS A 75 -2.41 -7.24 -3.30
C HIS A 75 -2.74 -8.46 -2.45
N HIS A 76 -3.33 -9.50 -3.06
CA HIS A 76 -3.61 -10.73 -2.33
C HIS A 76 -2.32 -11.38 -1.80
N VAL A 77 -1.26 -11.49 -2.62
CA VAL A 77 0.04 -12.01 -2.17
C VAL A 77 0.62 -11.16 -1.02
N VAL A 78 0.61 -9.84 -1.15
CA VAL A 78 1.03 -8.91 -0.10
C VAL A 78 0.22 -9.14 1.19
N SER A 79 -1.09 -9.31 1.09
CA SER A 79 -1.97 -9.55 2.25
C SER A 79 -1.61 -10.83 3.02
N LEU A 80 -1.17 -11.89 2.31
CA LEU A 80 -0.71 -13.13 2.95
C LEU A 80 0.59 -12.89 3.74
N LEU A 81 1.54 -12.15 3.17
CA LEU A 81 2.80 -11.79 3.84
C LEU A 81 2.56 -10.88 5.06
N VAL A 82 1.66 -9.91 4.94
CA VAL A 82 1.25 -9.00 6.02
C VAL A 82 0.63 -9.79 7.16
N GLU A 83 -0.27 -10.75 6.88
CA GLU A 83 -0.88 -11.56 7.94
C GLU A 83 0.15 -12.46 8.63
N GLU A 84 1.13 -13.01 7.89
CA GLU A 84 2.23 -13.76 8.50
C GLU A 84 3.12 -12.86 9.37
N LEU A 85 3.46 -11.65 8.92
CA LEU A 85 4.26 -10.68 9.68
C LEU A 85 3.56 -10.26 10.96
N ARG A 86 2.22 -10.09 10.94
CA ARG A 86 1.42 -9.68 12.10
C ARG A 86 1.65 -10.58 13.31
N HIS A 87 1.85 -11.88 13.08
CA HIS A 87 2.04 -12.88 14.14
C HIS A 87 3.51 -13.29 14.33
N LEU A 88 4.44 -12.75 13.53
CA LEU A 88 5.87 -13.04 13.61
C LEU A 88 6.55 -12.06 14.58
N PRO A 89 7.14 -12.55 15.70
CA PRO A 89 7.90 -11.70 16.59
C PRO A 89 9.07 -11.05 15.86
N ALA A 90 9.35 -9.77 16.09
CA ALA A 90 10.47 -9.11 15.40
C ALA A 90 11.86 -9.66 15.80
N SER A 91 11.93 -10.37 16.93
CA SER A 91 13.13 -11.10 17.38
C SER A 91 13.35 -12.44 16.67
N ASP A 92 12.40 -12.90 15.85
CA ASP A 92 12.53 -14.13 15.08
C ASP A 92 13.49 -13.94 13.89
N GLU A 93 14.32 -14.95 13.59
CA GLU A 93 15.29 -14.88 12.50
C GLU A 93 14.63 -14.72 11.11
N HIS A 94 13.38 -15.15 10.97
CA HIS A 94 12.62 -15.02 9.74
C HIS A 94 12.04 -13.61 9.54
N PHE A 95 12.01 -12.75 10.56
CA PHE A 95 11.35 -11.44 10.49
C PHE A 95 11.96 -10.55 9.40
N ALA A 96 13.26 -10.31 9.47
CA ALA A 96 13.96 -9.47 8.49
C ALA A 96 13.86 -10.04 7.07
N ALA A 97 14.02 -11.37 6.92
CA ALA A 97 13.88 -12.03 5.63
C ALA A 97 12.47 -11.88 5.04
N LYS A 98 11.43 -11.93 5.88
CA LYS A 98 10.05 -11.74 5.44
C LYS A 98 9.76 -10.29 5.04
N CYS A 99 10.32 -9.31 5.75
CA CYS A 99 10.25 -7.90 5.34
C CYS A 99 10.92 -7.67 3.97
N ALA A 100 12.09 -8.29 3.71
CA ALA A 100 12.76 -8.18 2.42
C ALA A 100 11.90 -8.78 1.27
N VAL A 101 11.30 -9.96 1.47
CA VAL A 101 10.40 -10.56 0.47
C VAL A 101 9.15 -9.68 0.25
N LEU A 102 8.61 -9.07 1.31
CA LEU A 102 7.51 -8.12 1.18
C LEU A 102 7.91 -6.90 0.36
N ALA A 103 9.12 -6.36 0.58
CA ALA A 103 9.65 -5.23 -0.18
C ALA A 103 9.78 -5.56 -1.67
N GLU A 104 10.36 -6.71 -2.03
CA GLU A 104 10.47 -7.14 -3.44
C GLU A 104 9.09 -7.21 -4.13
N ASN A 105 8.07 -7.78 -3.46
CA ASN A 105 6.72 -7.86 -4.04
C ASN A 105 6.06 -6.48 -4.19
N LEU A 106 6.33 -5.54 -3.27
CA LEU A 106 5.80 -4.19 -3.33
C LEU A 106 6.51 -3.36 -4.39
N GLU A 107 7.83 -3.48 -4.54
CA GLU A 107 8.59 -2.78 -5.58
C GLU A 107 8.09 -3.15 -6.97
N ASP A 108 7.92 -4.44 -7.26
CA ASP A 108 7.37 -4.91 -8.54
C ASP A 108 5.94 -4.37 -8.77
N HIS A 109 5.08 -4.45 -7.74
CA HIS A 109 3.71 -3.95 -7.82
C HIS A 109 3.63 -2.44 -8.06
N ILE A 110 4.44 -1.66 -7.35
CA ILE A 110 4.51 -0.21 -7.46
C ILE A 110 5.02 0.20 -8.84
N GLU A 111 6.05 -0.47 -9.37
CA GLU A 111 6.57 -0.20 -10.71
C GLU A 111 5.48 -0.44 -11.77
N GLU A 112 4.79 -1.59 -11.72
CA GLU A 112 3.69 -1.90 -12.65
C GLU A 112 2.54 -0.89 -12.52
N GLU A 113 2.18 -0.49 -11.30
CA GLU A 113 1.10 0.46 -11.10
C GLU A 113 1.45 1.86 -11.63
N GLU A 114 2.63 2.37 -11.30
CA GLU A 114 3.05 3.72 -11.69
C GLU A 114 3.42 3.85 -13.18
N GLU A 115 4.02 2.82 -13.78
CA GLU A 115 4.51 2.87 -15.16
C GLU A 115 3.48 2.36 -16.19
N ASP A 116 2.65 1.37 -15.83
CA ASP A 116 1.68 0.78 -16.77
C ASP A 116 0.23 1.18 -16.47
N ILE A 117 -0.18 1.22 -15.19
CA ILE A 117 -1.59 1.46 -14.83
C ILE A 117 -1.92 2.95 -14.82
N PHE A 118 -1.07 3.80 -14.21
CA PHE A 118 -1.33 5.23 -14.09
C PHE A 118 -1.52 5.94 -15.43
N PRO A 119 -0.67 5.71 -16.46
CA PRO A 119 -0.86 6.38 -17.75
C PRO A 119 -2.22 6.07 -18.40
N ILE A 120 -2.71 4.84 -18.24
CA ILE A 120 -4.04 4.46 -18.73
C ILE A 120 -5.11 5.21 -17.93
N ALA A 121 -5.02 5.19 -16.60
CA ALA A 121 -5.99 5.87 -15.75
C ALA A 121 -6.03 7.39 -15.98
N GLU A 122 -4.88 8.03 -16.26
CA GLU A 122 -4.79 9.46 -16.60
C GLU A 122 -5.59 9.81 -17.87
N GLU A 123 -5.68 8.91 -18.85
CA GLU A 123 -6.48 9.12 -20.06
C GLU A 123 -8.00 8.95 -19.82
N LEU A 124 -8.40 8.30 -18.72
CA LEU A 124 -9.79 7.95 -18.43
C LEU A 124 -10.54 9.00 -17.59
N ILE A 125 -9.83 9.93 -16.95
CA ILE A 125 -10.40 10.95 -16.07
C ILE A 125 -9.83 12.34 -16.34
N ASP A 126 -10.60 13.38 -16.04
CA ASP A 126 -10.10 14.75 -16.07
C ASP A 126 -9.44 15.17 -14.76
N GLU A 127 -8.76 16.31 -14.79
CA GLU A 127 -8.03 16.87 -13.64
C GLU A 127 -8.94 17.14 -12.43
N GLU A 128 -10.20 17.54 -12.65
CA GLU A 128 -11.15 17.79 -11.57
C GLU A 128 -11.51 16.48 -10.86
N ARG A 129 -11.79 15.43 -11.62
CA ARG A 129 -12.06 14.10 -11.10
C ARG A 129 -10.85 13.51 -10.40
N ALA A 130 -9.65 13.65 -10.96
CA ALA A 130 -8.40 13.17 -10.36
C ALA A 130 -8.15 13.82 -8.99
N LYS A 131 -8.35 15.14 -8.87
CA LYS A 131 -8.26 15.87 -7.59
C LYS A 131 -9.31 15.43 -6.58
N ALA A 132 -10.56 15.26 -7.02
CA ALA A 132 -11.63 14.82 -6.14
C ALA A 132 -11.40 13.40 -5.60
N LEU A 133 -10.84 12.51 -6.44
CA LEU A 133 -10.46 11.16 -6.03
C LEU A 133 -9.27 11.17 -5.08
N GLY A 134 -8.23 11.97 -5.31
CA GLY A 134 -7.10 12.09 -4.39
C GLY A 134 -7.53 12.55 -3.00
N GLN A 135 -8.46 13.50 -2.91
CA GLN A 135 -9.03 13.90 -1.61
C GLN A 135 -9.79 12.77 -0.91
N GLN A 136 -10.57 11.99 -1.66
CA GLN A 136 -11.30 10.83 -1.12
C GLN A 136 -10.36 9.72 -0.67
N PHE A 137 -9.33 9.44 -1.46
CA PHE A 137 -8.29 8.46 -1.15
C PHE A 137 -7.57 8.82 0.13
N GLN A 138 -7.05 10.05 0.22
CA GLN A 138 -6.34 10.50 1.40
C GLN A 138 -7.22 10.48 2.66
N GLN A 139 -8.50 10.86 2.52
CA GLN A 139 -9.46 10.78 3.62
C GLN A 139 -9.71 9.33 4.04
N HIS A 140 -9.86 8.41 3.08
CA HIS A 140 -10.05 6.99 3.34
C HIS A 140 -8.87 6.40 4.14
N VAL A 141 -7.64 6.65 3.68
CA VAL A 141 -6.42 6.20 4.38
C VAL A 141 -6.33 6.80 5.78
N ASN A 142 -6.57 8.11 5.92
CA ASN A 142 -6.53 8.79 7.21
C ASN A 142 -7.57 8.26 8.20
N ASP A 143 -8.79 7.96 7.74
CA ASP A 143 -9.85 7.41 8.59
C ASP A 143 -9.53 5.99 9.05
N ALA A 144 -8.91 5.17 8.18
CA ALA A 144 -8.46 3.83 8.53
C ALA A 144 -7.31 3.84 9.56
N LEU A 145 -6.39 4.82 9.44
CA LEU A 145 -5.26 4.98 10.36
C LEU A 145 -5.63 5.74 11.65
N ALA A 146 -6.78 6.40 11.70
CA ALA A 146 -7.20 7.14 12.88
C ALA A 146 -7.40 6.17 14.06
N PRO A 147 -6.94 6.51 15.28
CA PRO A 147 -7.16 5.68 16.45
C PRO A 147 -8.67 5.51 16.65
N GLN A 148 -9.15 4.26 16.54
CA GLN A 148 -10.56 3.95 16.71
C GLN A 148 -11.03 4.48 18.06
N ARG A 149 -11.89 5.50 18.03
CA ARG A 149 -12.52 6.01 19.25
C ARG A 149 -13.31 4.86 19.84
N LYS A 150 -12.89 4.36 21.02
CA LYS A 150 -13.69 3.42 21.81
C LYS A 150 -15.10 4.01 21.93
N ALA A 151 -16.09 3.30 21.39
CA ALA A 151 -17.49 3.60 21.67
C ALA A 151 -17.64 3.58 23.20
N ALA A 152 -18.09 4.71 23.76
CA ALA A 152 -18.32 4.89 25.17
C ALA A 152 -19.52 4.06 25.66
#